data_AF-A0A3L6Q6C0-F1
#
_entry.id   AF-A0A3L6Q6C0-F1
#
_cell.length_a   1.000
_cell.length_b   1.000
_cell.length_c   1.000
_cell.angle_alpha   90.00
_cell.angle_beta   90.00
_cell.angle_gamma   90.00
#
_symmetry.space_group_name_H-M   'P 1'
#
loop_
_entity.id
_entity.type
_entity.pdbx_description
1 polymer ?
#
loop_
_entity_poly.entity_id
_entity_poly.type
_entity_poly.pdbx_seq_one_letter_code
_entity_poly.pdbx_strand_id
1 'polypeptide(L)'
;MNYSENMTDPKGNRQLQHAALMATTGSKCFLTLGLAYIIVHLLQPSQIPLITATDGDGNLQPSLNFAYTPSQRLYNYDHHKAFTSHTTHLTNTSEALHRSKVSSSGWTYIPWNKVRAQVPQGIQVPMCFCDSLCNVMESKVLGDDFGMRFFMCENYEYNPPKRRGKDRPKSQQDKDWVEREARWARETWQRMLHEEQKEEKQKKDQEDIWRRFEEVERQEAQEREADRERKRERACRVKEAGPEAIAKGRYPRCT
;
A
#
# COMPACT_ATOMS: atom_id res chain seq x y z
N MET A 1 -41.31 -71.85 -23.42
CA MET A 1 -40.28 -72.43 -24.32
C MET A 1 -39.18 -71.39 -24.51
N ASN A 2 -37.92 -71.87 -24.50
CA ASN A 2 -36.63 -71.18 -24.72
C ASN A 2 -35.84 -70.59 -23.51
N TYR A 3 -35.00 -71.47 -22.94
CA TYR A 3 -33.53 -71.39 -22.71
C TYR A 3 -32.79 -70.08 -22.37
N SER A 4 -32.09 -70.08 -21.23
CA SER A 4 -30.62 -69.91 -21.02
C SER A 4 -30.37 -69.49 -19.56
N GLU A 5 -29.86 -70.34 -18.67
CA GLU A 5 -28.46 -70.74 -18.44
C GLU A 5 -27.45 -69.59 -18.25
N ASN A 6 -27.02 -69.48 -16.98
CA ASN A 6 -25.64 -69.38 -16.49
C ASN A 6 -24.75 -68.20 -16.94
N MET A 7 -24.30 -67.39 -15.98
CA MET A 7 -22.92 -67.43 -15.46
C MET A 7 -22.66 -66.24 -14.52
N THR A 8 -22.52 -66.55 -13.24
CA THR A 8 -21.89 -65.67 -12.24
C THR A 8 -20.37 -65.81 -12.36
N ASP A 9 -19.69 -64.76 -12.80
CA ASP A 9 -18.22 -64.68 -12.81
C ASP A 9 -17.74 -63.92 -11.54
N PRO A 10 -16.89 -64.53 -10.67
CA PRO A 10 -16.44 -63.92 -9.44
C PRO A 10 -15.07 -63.26 -9.62
N LYS A 11 -15.03 -62.01 -10.09
CA LYS A 11 -13.79 -61.22 -10.11
C LYS A 11 -14.05 -59.78 -9.73
N GLY A 12 -13.62 -59.41 -8.52
CA GLY A 12 -13.62 -58.01 -8.12
C GLY A 12 -13.26 -57.70 -6.67
N ASN A 13 -12.93 -58.69 -5.83
CA ASN A 13 -12.65 -58.46 -4.41
C ASN A 13 -11.14 -58.32 -4.10
N ARG A 14 -10.45 -57.41 -4.80
CA ARG A 14 -9.03 -57.06 -4.54
C ARG A 14 -8.77 -55.59 -4.21
N GLN A 15 -9.81 -54.76 -4.12
CA GLN A 15 -9.67 -53.34 -3.75
C GLN A 15 -9.88 -53.06 -2.24
N LEU A 16 -10.39 -54.03 -1.46
CA LEU A 16 -10.75 -53.80 -0.05
C LEU A 16 -9.71 -54.28 0.98
N GLN A 17 -8.57 -54.86 0.56
CA GLN A 17 -7.50 -55.25 1.50
C GLN A 17 -6.34 -54.25 1.60
N HIS A 18 -6.28 -53.22 0.76
CA HIS A 18 -5.28 -52.15 0.89
C HIS A 18 -5.68 -51.03 1.87
N ALA A 19 -6.94 -50.99 2.32
CA ALA A 19 -7.41 -49.98 3.27
C ALA A 19 -7.19 -50.35 4.76
N ALA A 20 -6.82 -51.60 5.07
CA ALA A 20 -6.72 -52.07 6.46
C ALA A 20 -5.29 -52.15 7.02
N LEU A 21 -4.25 -51.92 6.21
CA LEU A 21 -2.84 -52.06 6.63
C LEU A 21 -2.11 -50.75 6.96
N MET A 22 -2.77 -49.59 6.82
CA MET A 22 -2.17 -48.28 7.13
C MET A 22 -2.49 -47.76 8.55
N ALA A 23 -3.24 -48.51 9.35
CA ALA A 23 -3.71 -48.05 10.66
C ALA A 23 -2.77 -48.38 11.84
N THR A 24 -1.68 -49.12 11.64
CA THR A 24 -0.82 -49.55 12.76
C THR A 24 0.65 -49.57 12.37
N THR A 25 1.27 -48.40 12.19
CA THR A 25 2.66 -48.07 12.59
C THR A 25 3.13 -46.74 11.94
N GLY A 26 3.55 -45.78 12.77
CA GLY A 26 4.38 -44.61 12.37
C GLY A 26 3.68 -43.51 11.57
N SER A 27 2.83 -42.65 12.14
CA SER A 27 3.14 -41.59 13.11
C SER A 27 4.27 -40.64 12.68
N LYS A 28 3.85 -39.45 12.23
CA LYS A 28 4.55 -38.14 12.18
C LYS A 28 5.40 -37.74 10.96
N CYS A 29 5.98 -38.64 10.16
CA CYS A 29 6.84 -38.20 9.04
C CYS A 29 6.10 -37.85 7.73
N PHE A 30 4.89 -38.37 7.51
CA PHE A 30 4.16 -38.15 6.26
C PHE A 30 3.27 -36.91 6.25
N LEU A 31 2.87 -36.39 7.41
CA LEU A 31 2.05 -35.18 7.50
C LEU A 31 2.85 -33.90 7.17
N THR A 32 4.15 -33.86 7.49
CA THR A 32 5.01 -32.73 7.15
C THR A 32 5.35 -32.69 5.65
N LEU A 33 5.59 -33.84 5.01
CA LEU A 33 5.83 -33.91 3.56
C LEU A 33 4.55 -33.66 2.74
N GLY A 34 3.39 -34.13 3.21
CA GLY A 34 2.10 -33.86 2.56
C GLY A 34 1.69 -32.38 2.61
N LEU A 35 1.89 -31.70 3.74
CA LEU A 35 1.61 -30.26 3.85
C LEU A 35 2.60 -29.40 3.05
N ALA A 36 3.87 -29.78 3.00
CA ALA A 36 4.86 -29.09 2.16
C ALA A 36 4.53 -29.21 0.66
N TYR A 37 4.04 -30.37 0.20
CA TYR A 37 3.64 -30.56 -1.20
C TYR A 37 2.43 -29.69 -1.60
N ILE A 38 1.45 -29.52 -0.70
CA ILE A 38 0.29 -28.66 -0.93
C ILE A 38 0.70 -27.17 -0.98
N ILE A 39 1.62 -26.73 -0.12
CA ILE A 39 2.10 -25.33 -0.12
C ILE A 39 2.91 -25.02 -1.39
N VAL A 40 3.74 -25.96 -1.87
CA VAL A 40 4.53 -25.77 -3.10
C VAL A 40 3.65 -25.76 -4.36
N HIS A 41 2.54 -26.49 -4.39
CA HIS A 41 1.62 -26.48 -5.53
C HIS A 41 0.58 -25.35 -5.51
N LEU A 42 0.25 -24.79 -4.34
CA LEU A 42 -0.59 -23.58 -4.24
C LEU A 42 0.20 -22.27 -4.47
N LEU A 43 1.54 -22.34 -4.51
CA LEU A 43 2.43 -21.22 -4.88
C LEU A 43 3.01 -21.34 -6.30
N GLN A 44 2.43 -22.15 -7.19
CA GLN A 44 2.70 -21.94 -8.61
C GLN A 44 1.92 -20.71 -9.07
N PRO A 45 2.59 -19.64 -9.56
CA PRO A 45 1.89 -18.55 -10.20
C PRO A 45 1.08 -19.16 -11.34
N SER A 46 -0.24 -19.00 -11.26
CA SER A 46 -1.15 -19.34 -12.33
C SER A 46 -0.55 -18.80 -13.62
N GLN A 47 -0.20 -19.72 -14.53
CA GLN A 47 0.00 -19.41 -15.92
C GLN A 47 -1.32 -18.80 -16.39
N ILE A 48 -1.40 -17.48 -16.35
CA ILE A 48 -2.50 -16.72 -16.93
C ILE A 48 -2.47 -17.12 -18.41
N PRO A 49 -3.52 -17.76 -18.95
CA PRO A 49 -3.57 -18.03 -20.37
C PRO A 49 -3.51 -16.67 -21.07
N LEU A 50 -2.45 -16.47 -21.85
CA LEU A 50 -2.28 -15.30 -22.69
C LEU A 50 -3.39 -15.37 -23.75
N ILE A 51 -4.53 -14.74 -23.48
CA ILE A 51 -5.60 -14.60 -24.46
C ILE A 51 -5.10 -13.57 -25.48
N THR A 52 -4.48 -14.05 -26.55
CA THR A 52 -4.26 -13.25 -27.76
C THR A 52 -5.61 -13.11 -28.44
N ALA A 53 -6.30 -12.00 -28.19
CA ALA A 53 -7.41 -11.59 -29.03
C ALA A 53 -6.81 -11.22 -30.40
N THR A 54 -7.20 -11.95 -31.44
CA THR A 54 -6.90 -11.61 -32.82
C THR A 54 -8.04 -10.80 -33.39
N ASP A 55 -7.75 -9.58 -33.80
CA ASP A 55 -8.63 -8.77 -34.62
C ASP A 55 -8.75 -9.47 -35.99
N GLY A 56 -9.92 -9.37 -36.64
CA GLY A 56 -10.25 -10.08 -37.89
C GLY A 56 -9.37 -9.82 -39.12
N ASP A 57 -8.29 -9.04 -38.98
CA ASP A 57 -7.39 -8.64 -40.06
C ASP A 57 -5.94 -9.15 -39.90
N GLY A 58 -5.66 -10.04 -38.93
CA GLY A 58 -4.45 -10.88 -38.94
C GLY A 58 -3.10 -10.17 -38.74
N ASN A 59 -3.05 -8.98 -38.13
CA ASN A 59 -1.79 -8.30 -37.83
C ASN A 59 -1.39 -8.38 -36.34
N LEU A 60 -0.17 -8.88 -36.10
CA LEU A 60 0.48 -8.94 -34.78
C LEU A 60 0.97 -7.54 -34.35
N GLN A 61 0.35 -6.96 -33.32
CA GLN A 61 0.87 -5.79 -32.62
C GLN A 61 1.88 -6.21 -31.53
N PRO A 62 3.04 -5.54 -31.40
CA PRO A 62 3.98 -5.81 -30.32
C PRO A 62 3.42 -5.26 -28.99
N SER A 63 3.14 -6.13 -28.04
CA SER A 63 2.74 -5.75 -26.68
C SER A 63 3.94 -5.16 -25.93
N LEU A 64 3.87 -3.86 -25.66
CA LEU A 64 4.72 -3.18 -24.69
C LEU A 64 4.32 -3.67 -23.29
N ASN A 65 5.06 -4.64 -22.76
CA ASN A 65 4.96 -5.09 -21.38
C ASN A 65 5.44 -3.99 -20.44
N PHE A 66 4.53 -3.12 -20.01
CA PHE A 66 4.75 -2.28 -18.83
C PHE A 66 4.35 -3.10 -17.60
N ALA A 67 5.33 -3.80 -17.02
CA ALA A 67 5.17 -4.47 -15.73
C ALA A 67 4.85 -3.42 -14.66
N TYR A 68 3.58 -3.34 -14.26
CA TYR A 68 3.13 -2.44 -13.22
C TYR A 68 3.46 -3.06 -11.85
N THR A 69 4.65 -2.79 -11.33
CA THR A 69 5.06 -3.19 -9.97
C THR A 69 4.33 -2.33 -8.93
N PRO A 70 3.60 -2.88 -7.94
CA PRO A 70 2.83 -2.09 -6.95
C PRO A 70 3.66 -1.33 -5.91
N SER A 71 4.99 -1.24 -6.03
CA SER A 71 5.88 -0.78 -4.94
C SER A 71 6.19 0.72 -4.94
N GLN A 72 5.43 1.56 -5.66
CA GLN A 72 5.69 3.01 -5.74
C GLN A 72 4.62 3.91 -5.09
N ARG A 73 3.63 3.33 -4.38
CA ARG A 73 2.55 4.12 -3.76
C ARG A 73 2.89 4.85 -2.46
N LEU A 74 4.08 4.63 -1.89
CA LEU A 74 4.52 5.30 -0.65
C LEU A 74 5.61 6.37 -0.84
N TYR A 75 6.07 6.65 -2.07
CA TYR A 75 7.12 7.66 -2.30
C TYR A 75 6.66 8.92 -3.06
N ASN A 76 5.38 9.02 -3.44
CA ASN A 76 4.89 10.11 -4.30
C ASN A 76 4.05 11.19 -3.60
N TYR A 77 3.90 11.14 -2.27
CA TYR A 77 3.26 12.24 -1.52
C TYR A 77 4.24 13.27 -0.96
N ASP A 78 5.55 12.98 -0.92
CA ASP A 78 6.57 13.89 -0.36
C ASP A 78 7.48 14.58 -1.40
N HIS A 79 7.50 14.15 -2.67
CA HIS A 79 8.43 14.72 -3.65
C HIS A 79 7.97 16.02 -4.31
N HIS A 80 6.69 16.42 -4.17
CA HIS A 80 6.21 17.70 -4.70
C HIS A 80 6.60 18.92 -3.86
N LYS A 81 7.26 18.72 -2.70
CA LYS A 81 7.85 19.80 -1.89
C LYS A 81 9.35 20.01 -2.10
N ALA A 82 10.04 19.15 -2.86
CA ALA A 82 11.50 19.17 -2.97
C ALA A 82 12.04 19.61 -4.35
N PHE A 83 11.19 19.92 -5.33
CA PHE A 83 11.63 20.27 -6.70
C PHE A 83 11.78 21.79 -6.95
N THR A 84 11.77 22.62 -5.91
CA THR A 84 12.05 24.07 -5.99
C THR A 84 13.32 24.47 -5.23
N SER A 85 14.29 23.57 -5.10
CA SER A 85 15.44 23.83 -4.22
C SER A 85 16.79 23.32 -4.73
N HIS A 86 17.06 23.29 -6.04
CA HIS A 86 18.44 23.19 -6.52
C HIS A 86 18.64 23.98 -7.81
N THR A 87 19.24 25.18 -7.69
CA THR A 87 20.39 25.68 -8.48
C THR A 87 20.47 27.21 -8.38
N THR A 88 21.19 27.70 -7.38
CA THR A 88 22.43 28.49 -7.56
C THR A 88 22.98 28.86 -6.18
N HIS A 89 24.08 28.21 -5.84
CA HIS A 89 24.99 28.57 -4.78
C HIS A 89 25.48 30.00 -4.93
N LEU A 90 25.35 30.84 -3.89
CA LEU A 90 26.34 31.85 -3.52
C LEU A 90 26.27 32.07 -2.00
N THR A 91 27.33 31.58 -1.34
CA THR A 91 27.95 32.03 -0.08
C THR A 91 27.07 32.50 1.09
N ASN A 92 27.13 31.71 2.17
CA ASN A 92 26.83 32.08 3.55
C ASN A 92 27.35 33.47 3.94
N THR A 93 26.51 34.34 4.49
CA THR A 93 26.82 35.10 5.71
C THR A 93 25.51 35.51 6.38
N SER A 94 25.42 35.23 7.67
CA SER A 94 24.41 35.71 8.59
C SER A 94 24.34 37.24 8.57
N GLU A 95 23.20 37.80 8.16
CA GLU A 95 22.62 39.03 8.72
C GLU A 95 21.26 39.28 8.05
N ALA A 96 20.22 39.21 8.86
CA ALA A 96 18.88 39.63 8.49
C ALA A 96 18.84 41.16 8.38
N LEU A 97 19.34 41.68 7.26
CA LEU A 97 18.96 43.00 6.78
C LEU A 97 18.02 42.80 5.59
N HIS A 98 16.88 43.48 5.62
CA HIS A 98 15.90 43.57 4.54
C HIS A 98 16.55 44.06 3.23
N ARG A 99 17.34 43.21 2.56
CA ARG A 99 17.93 43.51 1.27
C ARG A 99 16.84 43.34 0.24
N SER A 100 16.12 44.43 -0.05
CA SER A 100 15.14 44.48 -1.13
C SER A 100 15.82 44.03 -2.42
N LYS A 101 15.59 42.77 -2.81
CA LYS A 101 16.10 42.19 -4.03
C LYS A 101 15.27 42.79 -5.17
N VAL A 102 15.74 43.89 -5.75
CA VAL A 102 15.07 44.52 -6.88
C VAL A 102 15.41 43.68 -8.12
N SER A 103 14.41 43.02 -8.69
CA SER A 103 14.60 42.15 -9.86
C SER A 103 14.61 43.00 -11.14
N SER A 104 15.63 42.83 -11.98
CA SER A 104 15.68 43.44 -13.31
C SER A 104 14.70 42.73 -14.26
N SER A 105 14.21 43.45 -15.25
CA SER A 105 12.94 43.30 -15.98
C SER A 105 12.79 42.08 -16.92
N GLY A 106 13.19 40.89 -16.48
CA GLY A 106 13.02 39.62 -17.21
C GLY A 106 11.71 38.87 -16.92
N TRP A 107 10.83 39.39 -16.05
CA TRP A 107 9.62 38.69 -15.64
C TRP A 107 8.47 38.91 -16.63
N THR A 108 7.95 37.82 -17.19
CA THR A 108 6.76 37.79 -18.08
C THR A 108 5.46 38.06 -17.33
N TYR A 109 5.49 38.10 -16.00
CA TYR A 109 4.35 38.38 -15.15
C TYR A 109 4.53 39.73 -14.43
N ILE A 110 3.63 40.67 -14.72
CA ILE A 110 3.54 41.95 -14.04
C ILE A 110 2.33 41.90 -13.10
N PRO A 111 2.52 42.01 -11.77
CA PRO A 111 1.41 42.05 -10.82
C PRO A 111 0.43 43.19 -11.15
N TRP A 112 -0.87 42.87 -11.10
CA TRP A 112 -1.95 43.81 -11.44
C TRP A 112 -2.12 44.91 -10.40
N ASN A 113 -2.04 44.54 -9.11
CA ASN A 113 -2.16 45.50 -8.02
C ASN A 113 -0.77 45.91 -7.56
N LYS A 114 -0.35 47.11 -7.97
CA LYS A 114 0.97 47.67 -7.69
C LYS A 114 0.85 49.14 -7.33
N VAL A 115 1.71 49.59 -6.43
CA VAL A 115 1.78 50.99 -6.00
C VAL A 115 3.18 51.53 -6.22
N ARG A 116 3.31 52.83 -6.50
CA ARG A 116 4.63 53.48 -6.52
C ARG A 116 5.23 53.38 -5.12
N ALA A 117 6.49 52.95 -5.05
CA ALA A 117 7.27 52.89 -3.84
C ALA A 117 8.48 53.82 -3.96
N GLN A 118 8.99 54.27 -2.82
CA GLN A 118 10.21 55.07 -2.79
C GLN A 118 11.41 54.21 -3.17
N VAL A 119 12.33 54.80 -3.93
CA VAL A 119 13.61 54.18 -4.26
C VAL A 119 14.44 54.05 -2.97
N PRO A 120 14.85 52.84 -2.56
CA PRO A 120 15.73 52.68 -1.42
C PRO A 120 17.06 53.42 -1.65
N GLN A 121 17.58 54.06 -0.61
CA GLN A 121 18.84 54.79 -0.68
C GLN A 121 19.98 53.86 -1.11
N GLY A 122 20.82 54.32 -2.04
CA GLY A 122 21.97 53.56 -2.55
C GLY A 122 21.67 52.57 -3.68
N ILE A 123 20.44 52.50 -4.19
CA ILE A 123 20.11 51.68 -5.36
C ILE A 123 20.16 52.53 -6.64
N GLN A 124 20.93 52.08 -7.63
CA GLN A 124 20.94 52.69 -8.97
C GLN A 124 19.65 52.32 -9.71
N VAL A 125 18.86 53.33 -10.07
CA VAL A 125 17.63 53.16 -10.85
C VAL A 125 18.03 53.05 -12.33
N PRO A 126 17.66 51.97 -13.04
CA PRO A 126 17.94 51.85 -14.46
C PRO A 126 17.13 52.88 -15.25
N MET A 127 17.75 53.41 -16.31
CA MET A 127 17.08 54.25 -17.28
C MET A 127 16.17 53.38 -18.16
N CYS A 128 14.91 53.79 -18.35
CA CYS A 128 13.96 53.17 -19.26
C CYS A 128 14.36 53.44 -20.73
N PHE A 129 13.81 52.67 -21.66
CA PHE A 129 13.95 52.90 -23.11
C PHE A 129 13.40 54.26 -23.60
N CYS A 130 12.63 54.98 -22.78
CA CYS A 130 12.19 56.35 -23.09
C CYS A 130 13.11 57.42 -22.50
N ASP A 131 14.35 57.06 -22.14
CA ASP A 131 15.39 57.94 -21.58
C ASP A 131 15.02 58.61 -20.25
N SER A 132 13.98 58.13 -19.56
CA SER A 132 13.62 58.55 -18.20
C SER A 132 13.97 57.47 -17.16
N LEU A 133 14.17 57.88 -15.91
CA LEU A 133 14.43 56.93 -14.82
C LEU A 133 13.19 56.08 -14.53
N CYS A 134 13.38 54.77 -14.33
CA CYS A 134 12.28 53.87 -13.96
C CYS A 134 11.69 54.21 -12.58
N ASN A 135 10.38 54.03 -12.41
CA ASN A 135 9.74 54.04 -11.10
C ASN A 135 9.95 52.69 -10.39
N VAL A 136 10.10 52.71 -9.07
CA VAL A 136 10.01 51.49 -8.27
C VAL A 136 8.54 51.25 -7.93
N MET A 137 8.04 50.06 -8.27
CA MET A 137 6.68 49.63 -8.00
C MET A 137 6.72 48.48 -7.01
N GLU A 138 5.80 48.47 -6.04
CA GLU A 138 5.64 47.41 -5.06
C GLU A 138 4.32 46.67 -5.28
N SER A 139 4.36 45.35 -5.32
CA SER A 139 3.18 44.49 -5.47
C SER A 139 2.35 44.44 -4.17
N LYS A 140 1.05 44.66 -4.31
CA LYS A 140 0.03 44.51 -3.24
C LYS A 140 -0.86 43.29 -3.45
N VAL A 141 -0.50 42.39 -4.38
CA VAL A 141 -1.23 41.14 -4.60
C VAL A 141 -0.94 40.18 -3.43
N LEU A 142 -1.97 39.67 -2.77
CA LEU A 142 -1.83 38.67 -1.72
C LEU A 142 -1.38 37.35 -2.35
N GLY A 143 -0.20 36.87 -1.96
CA GLY A 143 0.42 35.67 -2.51
C GLY A 143 1.95 35.78 -2.46
N ASP A 144 2.62 34.97 -3.27
CA ASP A 144 4.09 34.89 -3.29
C ASP A 144 4.76 36.20 -3.74
N ASP A 145 4.04 37.05 -4.50
CA ASP A 145 4.54 38.32 -5.01
C ASP A 145 4.33 39.51 -4.04
N PHE A 146 3.76 39.29 -2.85
CA PHE A 146 3.45 40.40 -1.92
C PHE A 146 4.73 41.10 -1.44
N GLY A 147 4.80 42.42 -1.60
CA GLY A 147 5.96 43.22 -1.19
C GLY A 147 7.16 43.15 -2.15
N MET A 148 7.07 42.39 -3.24
CA MET A 148 8.10 42.41 -4.29
C MET A 148 8.17 43.78 -4.95
N ARG A 149 9.41 44.24 -5.19
CA ARG A 149 9.70 45.53 -5.82
C ARG A 149 10.33 45.33 -7.19
N PHE A 150 9.82 46.03 -8.19
CA PHE A 150 10.30 45.97 -9.57
C PHE A 150 10.40 47.37 -10.18
N PHE A 151 11.33 47.56 -11.11
CA PHE A 151 11.45 48.78 -11.89
C PHE A 151 10.43 48.79 -13.03
N MET A 152 9.72 49.90 -13.20
CA MET A 152 8.72 50.06 -14.23
C MET A 152 8.77 51.46 -14.82
N CYS A 153 8.72 51.53 -16.15
CA CYS A 153 8.70 52.80 -16.85
C CYS A 153 7.43 53.61 -16.49
N GLU A 154 7.53 54.93 -16.35
CA GLU A 154 6.37 55.79 -16.09
C GLU A 154 5.37 55.77 -17.25
N ASN A 155 5.88 55.74 -18.48
CA ASN A 155 5.08 55.67 -19.70
C ASN A 155 4.69 54.23 -20.08
N TYR A 156 4.79 53.27 -19.16
CA TYR A 156 4.38 51.89 -19.40
C TYR A 156 2.87 51.77 -19.32
N GLU A 157 2.15 52.29 -20.31
CA GLU A 157 0.73 52.05 -20.52
C GLU A 157 0.49 50.68 -21.17
N TYR A 158 1.17 49.64 -20.67
CA TYR A 158 0.75 48.29 -20.96
C TYR A 158 -0.45 48.00 -20.07
N ASN A 159 -1.64 48.09 -20.66
CA ASN A 159 -2.85 47.51 -20.11
C ASN A 159 -2.85 46.06 -20.62
N PRO A 160 -2.24 45.08 -19.90
CA PRO A 160 -2.25 43.70 -20.35
C PRO A 160 -3.68 43.33 -20.71
N PRO A 161 -3.92 42.62 -21.83
CA PRO A 161 -5.25 42.15 -22.16
C PRO A 161 -5.82 41.53 -20.89
N LYS A 162 -6.91 42.11 -20.36
CA LYS A 162 -7.57 41.59 -19.15
C LYS A 162 -7.67 40.09 -19.37
N ARG A 163 -6.90 39.30 -18.62
CA ARG A 163 -6.97 37.84 -18.73
C ARG A 163 -8.43 37.56 -18.53
N ARG A 164 -9.12 37.14 -19.61
CA ARG A 164 -10.57 37.00 -19.61
C ARG A 164 -10.87 36.19 -18.36
N GLY A 165 -11.53 36.85 -17.41
CA GLY A 165 -11.76 36.27 -16.09
C GLY A 165 -12.33 34.88 -16.28
N LYS A 166 -12.13 34.02 -15.29
CA LYS A 166 -12.82 32.73 -15.15
C LYS A 166 -14.36 32.84 -15.19
N ASP A 167 -14.90 34.04 -15.43
CA ASP A 167 -16.30 34.39 -15.64
C ASP A 167 -16.83 34.03 -17.03
N ARG A 168 -16.02 33.44 -17.92
CA ARG A 168 -16.60 32.84 -19.13
C ARG A 168 -17.54 31.72 -18.65
N PRO A 169 -18.85 31.77 -19.00
CA PRO A 169 -19.78 30.73 -18.60
C PRO A 169 -19.19 29.40 -19.05
N LYS A 170 -18.90 28.50 -18.09
CA LYS A 170 -18.49 27.13 -18.42
C LYS A 170 -19.57 26.54 -19.31
N SER A 171 -19.16 25.96 -20.43
CA SER A 171 -20.12 25.28 -21.30
C SER A 171 -20.82 24.18 -20.51
N GLN A 172 -22.04 23.80 -20.92
CA GLN A 172 -22.72 22.69 -20.25
C GLN A 172 -21.88 21.40 -20.33
N GLN A 173 -21.15 21.20 -21.43
CA GLN A 173 -20.22 20.09 -21.61
C GLN A 173 -19.10 20.07 -20.55
N ASP A 174 -18.52 21.23 -20.22
CA ASP A 174 -17.49 21.32 -19.18
C ASP A 174 -18.05 20.96 -17.80
N LYS A 175 -19.30 21.34 -17.52
CA LYS A 175 -19.97 20.99 -16.25
C LYS A 175 -20.23 19.48 -16.18
N ASP A 176 -20.75 18.90 -17.24
CA ASP A 176 -21.05 17.47 -17.32
C ASP A 176 -19.77 16.62 -17.23
N TRP A 177 -18.67 17.10 -17.84
CA TRP A 177 -17.36 16.46 -17.74
C TRP A 177 -16.84 16.47 -16.29
N VAL A 178 -16.88 17.64 -15.62
CA VAL A 178 -16.48 17.74 -14.20
C VAL A 178 -17.35 16.87 -13.30
N GLU A 179 -18.66 16.80 -13.56
CA GLU A 179 -19.57 15.98 -12.75
C GLU A 179 -19.28 14.49 -12.93
N ARG A 180 -19.02 14.04 -14.17
CA ARG A 180 -18.63 12.65 -14.46
C ARG A 180 -17.34 12.27 -13.74
N GLU A 181 -16.35 13.15 -13.79
CA GLU A 181 -15.07 12.93 -13.11
C GLU A 181 -15.26 12.85 -11.59
N ALA A 182 -16.06 13.76 -11.03
CA ALA A 182 -16.39 13.74 -9.61
C ALA A 182 -17.15 12.47 -9.19
N ARG A 183 -18.03 11.95 -10.06
CA ARG A 183 -18.75 10.69 -9.82
C ARG A 183 -17.80 9.50 -9.83
N TRP A 184 -16.93 9.41 -10.84
CA TRP A 184 -15.92 8.37 -10.94
C TRP A 184 -14.96 8.35 -9.74
N ALA A 185 -14.54 9.53 -9.28
CA ALA A 185 -13.70 9.67 -8.09
C ALA A 185 -14.42 9.16 -6.82
N ARG A 186 -15.70 9.47 -6.64
CA ARG A 186 -16.49 8.97 -5.50
C ARG A 186 -16.66 7.45 -5.53
N GLU A 187 -17.02 6.89 -6.68
CA GLU A 187 -17.18 5.43 -6.84
C GLU A 187 -15.86 4.69 -6.59
N THR A 188 -14.76 5.23 -7.11
CA THR A 188 -13.44 4.66 -6.90
C THR A 188 -13.02 4.71 -5.44
N TRP A 189 -13.28 5.84 -4.76
CA TRP A 189 -13.02 5.96 -3.33
C TRP A 189 -13.87 5.01 -2.49
N GLN A 190 -15.16 4.84 -2.80
CA GLN A 190 -16.03 3.88 -2.12
C GLN A 190 -15.55 2.44 -2.30
N ARG A 191 -15.06 2.07 -3.48
CA ARG A 191 -14.47 0.75 -3.73
C ARG A 191 -13.23 0.51 -2.88
N MET A 192 -12.33 1.51 -2.81
CA MET A 192 -11.13 1.41 -1.96
C MET A 192 -11.49 1.23 -0.49
N LEU A 193 -12.46 2.00 0.05
CA LEU A 193 -12.91 1.82 1.44
C LEU A 193 -13.51 0.44 1.70
N HIS A 194 -14.27 -0.09 0.74
CA HIS A 194 -14.88 -1.41 0.88
C HIS A 194 -13.84 -2.54 0.84
N GLU A 195 -12.79 -2.38 0.04
CA GLU A 195 -11.66 -3.28 -0.03
C GLU A 195 -10.83 -3.23 1.26
N GLU A 196 -10.54 -2.03 1.77
CA GLU A 196 -9.85 -1.82 3.05
C GLU A 196 -10.60 -2.49 4.22
N GLN A 197 -11.93 -2.36 4.29
CA GLN A 197 -12.73 -3.05 5.30
C GLN A 197 -12.68 -4.58 5.19
N LYS A 198 -12.58 -5.12 3.97
CA LYS A 198 -12.43 -6.56 3.76
C LYS A 198 -11.06 -7.06 4.21
N GLU A 199 -10.01 -6.32 3.90
CA GLU A 199 -8.65 -6.63 4.33
C GLU A 199 -8.51 -6.54 5.86
N GLU A 200 -9.08 -5.52 6.50
CA GLU A 200 -9.09 -5.39 7.95
C GLU A 200 -9.83 -6.55 8.62
N LYS A 201 -10.98 -6.95 8.06
CA LYS A 201 -11.73 -8.11 8.52
C LYS A 201 -10.91 -9.40 8.38
N GLN A 202 -10.28 -9.62 7.22
CA GLN A 202 -9.45 -10.80 6.98
C GLN A 202 -8.25 -10.84 7.95
N LYS A 203 -7.60 -9.70 8.18
CA LYS A 203 -6.50 -9.59 9.14
C LYS A 203 -6.95 -9.92 10.56
N LYS A 204 -8.11 -9.40 10.98
CA LYS A 204 -8.69 -9.68 12.29
C LYS A 204 -9.04 -11.16 12.46
N ASP A 205 -9.61 -11.78 11.43
CA ASP A 205 -9.93 -13.21 11.43
C ASP A 205 -8.64 -14.06 11.51
N GLN A 206 -7.58 -13.65 10.81
CA GLN A 206 -6.27 -14.30 10.87
C GLN A 206 -5.62 -14.16 12.25
N GLU A 207 -5.68 -12.99 12.87
CA GLU A 207 -5.20 -12.74 14.24
C GLU A 207 -5.99 -13.55 15.28
N ASP A 208 -7.31 -13.69 15.12
CA ASP A 208 -8.14 -14.52 15.99
C ASP A 208 -7.76 -16.01 15.88
N ILE A 209 -7.53 -16.51 14.67
CA ILE A 209 -7.03 -17.88 14.45
C ILE A 209 -5.69 -18.07 15.16
N TRP A 210 -4.75 -17.15 14.98
CA TRP A 210 -3.43 -17.21 15.62
C TRP A 210 -3.55 -17.23 17.14
N ARG A 211 -4.38 -16.34 17.71
CA ARG A 211 -4.64 -16.28 19.16
C ARG A 211 -5.20 -17.60 19.71
N ARG A 212 -6.09 -18.25 18.96
CA ARG A 212 -6.65 -19.56 19.36
C ARG A 212 -5.60 -20.66 19.34
N PHE A 213 -4.71 -20.68 18.35
CA PHE A 213 -3.60 -21.63 18.32
C PHE A 213 -2.66 -21.45 19.53
N GLU A 214 -2.30 -20.21 19.85
CA GLU A 214 -1.46 -19.90 21.02
C GLU A 214 -2.13 -20.29 22.35
N GLU A 215 -3.45 -20.10 22.47
CA GLU A 215 -4.20 -20.55 23.64
C GLU A 215 -4.20 -22.08 23.78
N VAL A 216 -4.44 -22.81 22.69
CA VAL A 216 -4.40 -24.27 22.68
C VAL A 216 -3.01 -24.77 23.06
N GLU A 217 -1.95 -24.19 22.52
CA GLU A 217 -0.57 -24.56 22.87
C GLU A 217 -0.28 -24.34 24.37
N ARG A 218 -0.79 -23.24 24.93
CA ARG A 218 -0.67 -22.96 26.37
C ARG A 218 -1.44 -23.98 27.22
N GLN A 219 -2.65 -24.35 26.82
CA GLN A 219 -3.46 -25.35 27.52
C GLN A 219 -2.80 -26.73 27.47
N GLU A 220 -2.30 -27.15 26.31
CA GLU A 220 -1.56 -28.39 26.17
C GLU A 220 -0.28 -28.40 27.02
N ALA A 221 0.42 -27.26 27.14
CA ALA A 221 1.59 -27.16 28.00
C ALA A 221 1.23 -27.31 29.48
N GLN A 222 0.12 -26.72 29.93
CA GLN A 222 -0.39 -26.89 31.29
C GLN A 222 -0.81 -28.34 31.55
N GLU A 223 -1.51 -28.98 30.62
CA GLU A 223 -1.89 -30.39 30.76
C GLU A 223 -0.67 -31.30 30.83
N ARG A 224 0.36 -31.03 30.01
CA ARG A 224 1.64 -31.74 30.05
C ARG A 224 2.35 -31.60 31.39
N GLU A 225 2.35 -30.41 32.00
CA GLU A 225 2.96 -30.22 33.32
C GLU A 225 2.11 -30.87 34.43
N ALA A 226 0.78 -30.78 34.36
CA ALA A 226 -0.12 -31.48 35.28
C ALA A 226 0.06 -33.00 35.21
N ASP A 227 0.27 -33.56 34.02
CA ASP A 227 0.58 -34.99 33.87
C ASP A 227 1.93 -35.37 34.50
N ARG A 228 2.95 -34.53 34.32
CA ARG A 228 4.25 -34.71 34.98
C ARG A 228 4.10 -34.65 36.49
N GLU A 229 3.29 -33.73 37.02
CA GLU A 229 3.01 -33.62 38.45
C GLU A 229 2.29 -34.85 39.00
N ARG A 230 1.24 -35.33 38.33
CA ARG A 230 0.56 -36.60 38.69
C ARG A 230 1.53 -37.78 38.67
N LYS A 231 2.47 -37.83 37.73
CA LYS A 231 3.54 -38.86 37.70
C LYS A 231 4.48 -38.75 38.90
N ARG A 232 4.90 -37.52 39.26
CA ARG A 232 5.74 -37.27 40.44
C ARG A 232 5.03 -37.68 41.72
N GLU A 233 3.76 -37.32 41.88
CA GLU A 233 2.95 -37.68 43.04
C GLU A 233 2.82 -39.20 43.20
N ARG A 234 2.52 -39.90 42.09
CA ARG A 234 2.50 -41.38 42.09
C ARG A 234 3.84 -41.95 42.55
N ALA A 235 4.96 -41.45 42.03
CA ALA A 235 6.28 -41.90 42.44
C ALA A 235 6.56 -41.62 43.93
N CYS A 236 6.11 -40.50 44.47
CA CYS A 236 6.21 -40.19 45.91
C CYS A 236 5.41 -41.17 46.77
N ARG A 237 4.14 -41.43 46.42
CA ARG A 237 3.28 -42.39 47.14
C ARG A 237 3.87 -43.80 47.16
N VAL A 238 4.49 -44.22 46.07
CA VAL A 238 5.18 -45.52 45.99
C VAL A 238 6.38 -45.61 46.94
N LYS A 239 7.16 -44.52 47.05
CA LYS A 239 8.30 -44.46 47.99
C LYS A 239 7.84 -44.50 49.45
N GLU A 240 6.74 -43.85 49.76
CA GLU A 240 6.18 -43.76 51.12
C GLU A 240 5.61 -45.10 51.62
N ALA A 241 5.00 -45.91 50.75
CA ALA A 241 4.41 -47.20 51.12
C ALA A 241 5.42 -48.24 51.66
N GLY A 242 6.72 -48.01 51.46
CA GLY A 242 7.79 -48.86 51.97
C GLY A 242 7.88 -50.24 51.32
N PRO A 243 8.99 -50.98 51.53
CA PRO A 243 9.22 -52.28 50.90
C PRO A 243 8.22 -53.36 51.36
N GLU A 244 7.61 -53.20 52.54
CA GLU A 244 6.64 -54.16 53.08
C GLU A 244 5.32 -54.19 52.28
N ALA A 245 4.88 -53.05 51.73
CA ALA A 245 3.70 -52.98 50.86
C ALA A 245 3.94 -53.67 49.51
N ILE A 246 5.18 -53.60 49.01
CA ILE A 246 5.62 -54.31 47.79
C ILE A 246 5.57 -55.83 48.03
N ALA A 247 6.07 -56.30 49.17
CA ALA A 247 6.06 -57.72 49.52
C ALA A 247 4.64 -58.30 49.64
N LYS A 248 3.66 -57.49 50.05
CA LYS A 248 2.25 -57.90 50.20
C LYS A 248 1.42 -57.77 48.91
N GLY A 249 2.01 -57.32 47.80
CA GLY A 249 1.33 -57.19 46.50
C GLY A 249 0.19 -56.16 46.49
N ARG A 250 0.13 -55.26 47.47
CA ARG A 250 -0.95 -54.26 47.62
C ARG A 250 -0.53 -52.93 46.99
N TYR A 251 -0.32 -52.92 45.68
CA TYR A 251 -0.18 -51.65 44.98
C TYR A 251 -1.56 -51.02 44.75
N PRO A 252 -1.72 -49.70 44.95
CA PRO A 252 -2.89 -48.98 44.49
C PRO A 252 -3.03 -49.20 42.98
N ARG A 253 -4.13 -49.81 42.54
CA ARG A 253 -4.42 -49.95 41.12
C ARG A 253 -4.67 -48.56 40.55
N CYS A 254 -4.06 -48.26 39.41
CA CYS A 254 -4.43 -47.09 38.63
C CYS A 254 -5.88 -47.30 38.16
N THR A 255 -6.80 -46.48 38.68
CA THR A 255 -8.11 -46.25 38.08
C THR A 255 -8.00 -45.14 37.05
#